data_AF-A0A839HC77-F1
#
_entry.id   AF-A0A839HC77-F1
#
_cell.length_a   1.000
_cell.length_b   1.000
_cell.length_c   1.000
_cell.angle_alpha   90.00
_cell.angle_beta   90.00
_cell.angle_gamma   90.00
#
_symmetry.space_group_name_H-M   'P 1'
#
loop_
_entity.id
_entity.type
_entity.pdbx_description
1 polymer ?
#
loop_
_entity_poly.entity_id
_entity_poly.type
_entity_poly.pdbx_seq_one_letter_code
_entity_poly.pdbx_strand_id
1 'polypeptide(L)'
;MRQPLFFSVLVLSCGLFILLGGCAAQHQRAESILYDDSALFPLPAGLKPNVDFWRNVYARWGRAQVAIHDDRYLDLIYQVLTLPPPIQDSYTSPQKELIAATKAHWQTQLQSLQTRLQQKVPLTREQEALKQRLIASSGGIAALNGAAQRVRSQRGLRERFQRGVEISGRYEPAIRAAFRAKGLPEDLAYLPHVESSFQTNARSTVGAAGIWQFMRSTGAQYMTVNSLIDERLDPVIAAGAATQYLGNAYAKLGYWPLALTSYNHGIGGMKRAQSQFGNDIARIVQEYDGRAFGFASRNFYAEFLAARHVATHAERYFRGALHRQPPLSVRPVRLTSRTFMSELTQRYQVPASVLIDYNLAWLDPIRTGRTAIPAGSTVWLPTATAD
;
A
#
# COMPACT_ATOMS: atom_id res chain seq x y z
N MET A 1 10.43 -70.41 -10.75
CA MET A 1 11.88 -70.28 -10.48
C MET A 1 12.51 -69.52 -11.65
N ARG A 2 13.19 -68.40 -11.38
CA ARG A 2 14.06 -67.59 -12.28
C ARG A 2 13.40 -66.80 -13.44
N GLN A 3 13.82 -65.54 -13.53
CA GLN A 3 13.57 -64.55 -14.59
C GLN A 3 14.10 -65.02 -15.96
N PRO A 4 13.82 -64.24 -17.02
CA PRO A 4 14.96 -63.63 -17.70
C PRO A 4 14.79 -62.16 -18.13
N LEU A 5 15.92 -61.46 -18.09
CA LEU A 5 16.23 -60.22 -18.79
C LEU A 5 16.40 -60.49 -20.29
N PHE A 6 15.93 -59.59 -21.15
CA PHE A 6 16.37 -59.49 -22.54
C PHE A 6 17.04 -58.13 -22.78
N PHE A 7 18.29 -58.19 -23.21
CA PHE A 7 19.03 -57.14 -23.91
C PHE A 7 18.44 -56.96 -25.31
N SER A 8 18.35 -55.72 -25.83
CA SER A 8 18.96 -55.37 -27.13
C SER A 8 18.63 -53.97 -27.67
N VAL A 9 19.73 -53.34 -28.12
CA VAL A 9 19.89 -52.52 -29.33
C VAL A 9 19.59 -51.00 -29.27
N LEU A 10 20.72 -50.31 -29.38
CA LEU A 10 20.97 -48.92 -29.71
C LEU A 10 20.49 -48.60 -31.15
N VAL A 11 19.75 -47.51 -31.35
CA VAL A 11 19.66 -46.80 -32.64
C VAL A 11 19.76 -45.29 -32.37
N LEU A 12 20.83 -44.69 -32.87
CA LEU A 12 21.01 -43.24 -32.97
C LEU A 12 19.98 -42.64 -33.94
N SER A 13 19.33 -41.56 -33.53
CA SER A 13 18.67 -40.63 -34.44
C SER A 13 18.78 -39.21 -33.87
N CYS A 14 19.53 -38.36 -34.58
CA CYS A 14 19.65 -36.93 -34.36
C CYS A 14 18.29 -36.23 -34.49
N GLY A 15 17.91 -35.46 -33.48
CA GLY A 15 16.76 -34.56 -33.52
C GLY A 15 17.12 -33.22 -32.89
N LEU A 16 17.54 -32.28 -33.72
CA LEU A 16 17.83 -30.89 -33.39
C LEU A 16 16.53 -30.19 -32.99
N PHE A 17 16.22 -30.09 -31.69
CA PHE A 17 15.09 -29.30 -31.20
C PHE A 17 15.47 -27.82 -31.10
N ILE A 18 15.09 -27.06 -32.13
CA ILE A 18 15.05 -25.60 -32.11
C ILE A 18 13.91 -25.19 -31.17
N LEU A 19 14.24 -24.81 -29.94
CA LEU A 19 13.29 -24.20 -29.00
C LEU A 19 13.07 -22.73 -29.38
N LEU A 20 12.06 -22.48 -30.22
CA LEU A 20 11.47 -21.15 -30.40
C LEU A 20 10.65 -20.81 -29.14
N GLY A 21 11.30 -20.18 -28.17
CA GLY A 21 10.66 -19.57 -27.00
C GLY A 21 9.87 -18.33 -27.40
N GLY A 22 8.63 -18.51 -27.85
CA GLY A 22 7.68 -17.43 -28.05
C GLY A 22 7.22 -16.87 -26.70
N CYS A 23 7.57 -15.60 -26.42
CA CYS A 23 6.97 -14.81 -25.35
C CYS A 23 5.46 -14.62 -25.62
N ALA A 24 4.64 -15.53 -25.11
CA ALA A 24 3.20 -15.36 -25.07
C ALA A 24 2.86 -14.31 -24.01
N ALA A 25 2.63 -13.07 -24.45
CA ALA A 25 1.96 -12.07 -23.62
C ALA A 25 0.56 -12.60 -23.28
N GLN A 26 0.37 -13.06 -22.04
CA GLN A 26 -0.95 -13.40 -21.52
C GLN A 26 -1.82 -12.13 -21.47
N HIS A 27 -2.60 -11.90 -22.52
CA HIS A 27 -3.73 -10.99 -22.47
C HIS A 27 -4.83 -11.65 -21.63
N GLN A 28 -4.80 -11.45 -20.31
CA GLN A 28 -5.91 -11.82 -19.44
C GLN A 28 -7.08 -10.86 -19.70
N ARG A 29 -8.22 -11.39 -20.16
CA ARG A 29 -9.49 -10.66 -20.29
C ARG A 29 -9.81 -9.94 -18.97
N ALA A 30 -10.06 -8.64 -19.05
CA ALA A 30 -10.56 -7.86 -17.93
C ALA A 30 -11.99 -8.33 -17.61
N GLU A 31 -12.18 -9.03 -16.48
CA GLU A 31 -13.52 -9.15 -15.88
C GLU A 31 -14.08 -7.73 -15.67
N SER A 32 -15.35 -7.51 -15.98
CA SER A 32 -16.06 -6.27 -15.63
C SER A 32 -16.22 -6.22 -14.11
N ILE A 33 -15.29 -5.54 -13.45
CA ILE A 33 -15.27 -5.42 -11.99
C ILE A 33 -16.13 -4.22 -11.60
N LEU A 34 -17.20 -4.51 -10.85
CA LEU A 34 -17.98 -3.49 -10.17
C LEU A 34 -17.20 -3.05 -8.92
N TYR A 35 -16.89 -1.75 -8.85
CA TYR A 35 -16.43 -1.15 -7.61
C TYR A 35 -17.64 -0.90 -6.71
N ASP A 36 -17.45 -0.95 -5.39
CA ASP A 36 -18.47 -0.51 -4.43
C ASP A 36 -18.63 1.00 -4.57
N ASP A 37 -19.45 1.41 -5.54
CA ASP A 37 -19.75 2.81 -5.78
C ASP A 37 -20.33 3.41 -4.50
N SER A 38 -19.60 4.39 -3.97
CA SER A 38 -20.01 5.17 -2.82
C SER A 38 -20.07 6.62 -3.27
N ALA A 39 -21.19 7.29 -3.00
CA ALA A 39 -21.32 8.73 -3.23
C ALA A 39 -20.21 9.53 -2.50
N LEU A 40 -19.66 8.97 -1.42
CA LEU A 40 -18.56 9.57 -0.65
C LEU A 40 -17.18 9.31 -1.28
N PHE A 41 -17.01 8.19 -1.97
CA PHE A 41 -15.73 7.78 -2.58
C PHE A 41 -15.94 7.36 -4.04
N PRO A 42 -16.33 8.29 -4.93
CA PRO A 42 -16.59 7.95 -6.32
C PRO A 42 -15.30 7.52 -7.03
N LEU A 43 -15.44 6.65 -8.03
CA LEU A 43 -14.37 6.32 -8.98
C LEU A 43 -14.61 7.03 -10.32
N PRO A 44 -13.97 8.18 -10.58
CA PRO A 44 -13.98 8.77 -11.91
C PRO A 44 -13.37 7.81 -12.94
N ALA A 45 -13.94 7.76 -14.15
CA ALA A 45 -13.46 6.90 -15.23
C ALA A 45 -11.95 7.07 -15.50
N GLY A 46 -11.46 8.32 -15.44
CA GLY A 46 -10.05 8.65 -15.64
C GLY A 46 -9.08 8.11 -14.58
N LEU A 47 -9.57 7.61 -13.44
CA LEU A 47 -8.74 6.98 -12.40
C LEU A 47 -8.87 5.44 -12.38
N LYS A 48 -9.79 4.87 -13.15
CA LYS A 48 -9.97 3.40 -13.21
C LYS A 48 -8.66 2.64 -13.51
N PRO A 49 -7.83 3.06 -14.48
CA PRO A 49 -6.52 2.44 -14.71
C PRO A 49 -5.62 2.39 -13.47
N ASN A 50 -5.56 3.48 -12.71
CA ASN A 50 -4.75 3.58 -11.50
C ASN A 50 -5.27 2.63 -10.41
N VAL A 51 -6.59 2.60 -10.19
CA VAL A 51 -7.18 1.70 -9.19
C VAL A 51 -6.99 0.23 -9.59
N ASP A 52 -7.15 -0.11 -10.87
CA ASP A 52 -6.90 -1.45 -11.39
C ASP A 52 -5.43 -1.88 -11.18
N PHE A 53 -4.48 -0.96 -11.41
CA PHE A 53 -3.06 -1.21 -11.14
C PHE A 53 -2.79 -1.49 -9.66
N TRP A 54 -3.26 -0.64 -8.75
CA TRP A 54 -3.04 -0.84 -7.32
C TRP A 54 -3.74 -2.07 -6.76
N ARG A 55 -4.89 -2.47 -7.33
CA ARG A 55 -5.51 -3.76 -7.02
C ARG A 55 -4.59 -4.92 -7.40
N ASN A 56 -3.92 -4.87 -8.55
CA ASN A 56 -2.94 -5.89 -8.90
C ASN A 56 -1.79 -5.91 -7.88
N VAL A 57 -1.28 -4.75 -7.46
CA VAL A 57 -0.24 -4.64 -6.44
C VAL A 57 -0.67 -5.26 -5.10
N TYR A 58 -1.90 -5.00 -4.64
CA TYR A 58 -2.39 -5.47 -3.34
C TYR A 58 -2.94 -6.89 -3.33
N ALA A 59 -3.41 -7.43 -4.46
CA ALA A 59 -4.15 -8.68 -4.46
C ALA A 59 -3.60 -9.76 -5.40
N ARG A 60 -2.82 -9.39 -6.43
CA ARG A 60 -2.37 -10.34 -7.45
C ARG A 60 -0.85 -10.54 -7.44
N TRP A 61 -0.09 -9.46 -7.48
CA TRP A 61 1.36 -9.54 -7.54
C TRP A 61 1.94 -9.78 -6.16
N GLY A 62 2.61 -10.92 -6.03
CA GLY A 62 3.31 -11.31 -4.82
C GLY A 62 4.62 -10.56 -4.63
N ARG A 63 5.24 -10.77 -3.47
CA ARG A 63 6.55 -10.23 -3.08
C ARG A 63 7.69 -10.60 -4.05
N ALA A 64 7.55 -11.71 -4.78
CA ALA A 64 8.50 -12.11 -5.82
C ALA A 64 8.28 -11.38 -7.14
N GLN A 65 7.22 -10.60 -7.30
CA GLN A 65 6.84 -9.97 -8.56
C GLN A 65 7.07 -8.47 -8.54
N VAL A 66 7.63 -7.94 -9.63
CA VAL A 66 7.90 -6.49 -9.81
C VAL A 66 7.38 -6.04 -11.16
N ALA A 67 6.39 -5.15 -11.15
CA ALA A 67 5.90 -4.51 -12.37
C ALA A 67 6.87 -3.40 -12.80
N ILE A 68 7.30 -3.42 -14.06
CA ILE A 68 7.94 -2.32 -14.77
C ILE A 68 6.85 -1.61 -15.57
N HIS A 69 6.58 -0.35 -15.27
CA HIS A 69 5.39 0.36 -15.75
C HIS A 69 5.65 1.85 -15.98
N ASP A 70 4.71 2.54 -16.61
CA ASP A 70 4.70 4.00 -16.75
C ASP A 70 4.16 4.66 -15.47
N ASP A 71 4.81 5.74 -15.02
CA ASP A 71 4.45 6.42 -13.77
C ASP A 71 3.29 7.43 -13.90
N ARG A 72 2.78 7.68 -15.11
CA ARG A 72 1.59 8.50 -15.37
C ARG A 72 0.40 7.69 -15.87
N TYR A 73 0.62 6.74 -16.76
CA TYR A 73 -0.42 5.93 -17.36
C TYR A 73 -0.32 4.50 -16.83
N LEU A 74 -0.97 4.23 -15.69
CA LEU A 74 -0.73 3.02 -14.91
C LEU A 74 -1.24 1.72 -15.56
N ASP A 75 -2.04 1.80 -16.61
CA ASP A 75 -2.39 0.68 -17.48
C ASP A 75 -1.25 0.26 -18.42
N LEU A 76 -0.21 1.09 -18.58
CA LEU A 76 1.01 0.72 -19.29
C LEU A 76 1.97 -0.05 -18.38
N ILE A 77 1.75 -1.36 -18.31
CA ILE A 77 2.68 -2.30 -17.70
C ILE A 77 3.55 -2.88 -18.83
N TYR A 78 4.83 -2.51 -18.85
CA TYR A 78 5.78 -2.98 -19.84
C TYR A 78 6.11 -4.46 -19.62
N GLN A 79 6.36 -4.85 -18.36
CA GLN A 79 6.71 -6.21 -17.97
C GLN A 79 6.43 -6.44 -16.48
N VAL A 80 6.05 -7.67 -16.10
CA VAL A 80 6.08 -8.11 -14.69
C VAL A 80 7.20 -9.14 -14.55
N LEU A 81 8.22 -8.80 -13.78
CA LEU A 81 9.37 -9.65 -13.48
C LEU A 81 9.07 -10.59 -12.33
N THR A 82 9.61 -11.80 -12.39
CA THR A 82 9.70 -12.72 -11.25
C THR A 82 11.14 -12.73 -10.74
N LEU A 83 11.32 -12.41 -9.46
CA LEU A 83 12.62 -12.34 -8.80
C LEU A 83 13.14 -13.76 -8.49
N PRO A 84 14.45 -14.02 -8.66
CA PRO A 84 15.05 -15.25 -8.20
C PRO A 84 15.07 -15.32 -6.66
N PRO A 85 14.99 -16.51 -6.05
CA PRO A 85 15.11 -16.68 -4.60
C PRO A 85 16.50 -16.26 -4.08
N PRO A 86 16.64 -15.94 -2.77
CA PRO A 86 15.60 -15.93 -1.75
C PRO A 86 14.66 -14.71 -1.85
N ILE A 87 13.38 -14.91 -1.47
CA ILE A 87 12.36 -13.85 -1.49
C ILE A 87 12.17 -13.31 -0.06
N GLN A 88 12.67 -12.09 0.18
CA GLN A 88 12.67 -11.42 1.49
C GLN A 88 12.01 -10.02 1.42
N ASP A 89 11.88 -9.34 2.57
CA ASP A 89 11.32 -7.98 2.64
C ASP A 89 12.15 -6.95 1.85
N SER A 90 13.47 -7.11 1.87
CA SER A 90 14.41 -6.29 1.09
C SER A 90 14.91 -7.05 -0.13
N TYR A 91 15.27 -6.32 -1.18
CA TYR A 91 15.93 -6.90 -2.35
C TYR A 91 17.39 -7.24 -2.05
N THR A 92 17.85 -8.40 -2.52
CA THR A 92 19.28 -8.73 -2.61
C THR A 92 19.95 -7.88 -3.69
N SER A 93 21.29 -7.75 -3.66
CA SER A 93 22.02 -7.00 -4.69
C SER A 93 21.75 -7.52 -6.11
N PRO A 94 21.78 -8.85 -6.39
CA PRO A 94 21.44 -9.38 -7.72
C PRO A 94 20.01 -9.06 -8.16
N GLN A 95 19.04 -9.06 -7.23
CA GLN A 95 17.66 -8.67 -7.54
C GLN A 95 17.57 -7.17 -7.90
N LYS A 96 18.29 -6.29 -7.19
CA LYS A 96 18.35 -4.86 -7.53
C LYS A 96 18.94 -4.63 -8.91
N GLU A 97 20.01 -5.34 -9.24
CA GLU A 97 20.66 -5.30 -10.56
C GLU A 97 19.72 -5.78 -11.66
N LEU A 98 19.00 -6.89 -11.46
CA LEU A 98 18.00 -7.39 -12.40
C LEU A 98 16.89 -6.37 -12.67
N ILE A 99 16.34 -5.75 -11.61
CA ILE A 99 15.30 -4.72 -11.75
C ILE A 99 15.86 -3.51 -12.50
N ALA A 100 17.07 -3.05 -12.16
CA ALA A 100 17.72 -1.91 -12.80
C ALA A 100 17.99 -2.18 -14.29
N ALA A 101 18.53 -3.36 -14.63
CA ALA A 101 18.77 -3.78 -16.01
C ALA A 101 17.47 -3.87 -16.81
N THR A 102 16.41 -4.43 -16.23
CA THR A 102 15.10 -4.48 -16.90
C THR A 102 14.53 -3.10 -17.15
N LYS A 103 14.62 -2.19 -16.18
CA LYS A 103 14.21 -0.79 -16.37
C LYS A 103 15.02 -0.16 -17.51
N ALA A 104 16.35 -0.27 -17.49
CA ALA A 104 17.22 0.30 -18.51
C ALA A 104 16.94 -0.26 -19.92
N HIS A 105 16.57 -1.54 -20.01
CA HIS A 105 16.12 -2.16 -21.25
C HIS A 105 14.88 -1.44 -21.79
N TRP A 106 13.82 -1.29 -20.99
CA TRP A 106 12.59 -0.62 -21.42
C TRP A 106 12.80 0.87 -21.73
N GLN A 107 13.63 1.56 -20.94
CA GLN A 107 14.00 2.95 -21.21
C GLN A 107 14.68 3.08 -22.58
N THR A 108 15.62 2.19 -22.91
CA THR A 108 16.28 2.16 -24.21
C THR A 108 15.30 1.87 -25.36
N GLN A 109 14.40 0.90 -25.20
CA GLN A 109 13.39 0.58 -26.21
C GLN A 109 12.46 1.77 -26.49
N LEU A 110 11.96 2.43 -25.43
CA LEU A 110 11.08 3.59 -25.54
C LEU A 110 11.79 4.80 -26.12
N GLN A 111 13.04 5.05 -25.74
CA GLN A 111 13.85 6.13 -26.28
C GLN A 111 14.14 5.91 -27.78
N SER A 112 14.50 4.68 -28.16
CA SER A 112 14.73 4.31 -29.57
C SER A 112 13.47 4.51 -30.41
N LEU A 113 12.30 4.09 -29.91
CA LEU A 113 11.02 4.33 -30.54
C LEU A 113 10.75 5.83 -30.73
N GLN A 114 10.94 6.63 -29.68
CA GLN A 114 10.72 8.09 -29.74
C GLN A 114 11.64 8.76 -30.75
N THR A 115 12.94 8.42 -30.75
CA THR A 115 13.92 8.97 -31.70
C THR A 115 13.56 8.64 -33.14
N ARG A 116 13.17 7.39 -33.44
CA ARG A 116 12.76 7.01 -34.80
C ARG A 116 11.50 7.72 -35.27
N LEU A 117 10.51 7.89 -34.38
CA LEU A 117 9.31 8.66 -34.67
C LEU A 117 9.64 10.11 -35.00
N GLN A 118 10.53 10.75 -34.23
CA GLN A 118 10.99 12.12 -34.47
C GLN A 118 11.74 12.26 -35.81
N GLN A 119 12.60 11.29 -36.12
CA GLN A 119 13.39 11.25 -37.36
C GLN A 119 12.60 10.73 -38.58
N LYS A 120 11.33 10.33 -38.40
CA LYS A 120 10.49 9.72 -39.44
C LYS A 120 11.13 8.47 -40.08
N VAL A 121 11.92 7.73 -39.29
CA VAL A 121 12.54 6.46 -39.73
C VAL A 121 11.51 5.33 -39.59
N PRO A 122 11.42 4.41 -40.56
CA PRO A 122 10.53 3.24 -40.44
C PRO A 122 10.75 2.45 -39.14
N LEU A 123 9.65 2.10 -38.49
CA LEU A 123 9.66 1.30 -37.26
C LEU A 123 9.77 -0.19 -37.57
N THR A 124 10.45 -0.94 -36.70
CA THR A 124 10.37 -2.41 -36.74
C THR A 124 8.97 -2.88 -36.32
N ARG A 125 8.67 -4.16 -36.54
CA ARG A 125 7.39 -4.75 -36.12
C ARG A 125 7.17 -4.63 -34.61
N GLU A 126 8.21 -4.87 -33.81
CA GLU A 126 8.16 -4.75 -32.35
C GLU A 126 7.92 -3.29 -31.92
N GLN A 127 8.56 -2.35 -32.60
CA GLN A 127 8.41 -0.92 -32.33
C GLN A 127 7.01 -0.43 -32.69
N GLU A 128 6.43 -0.88 -33.80
CA GLU A 128 5.04 -0.55 -34.14
C GLU A 128 4.07 -1.15 -33.11
N ALA A 129 4.29 -2.40 -32.68
CA ALA A 129 3.48 -3.00 -31.62
C ALA A 129 3.58 -2.23 -30.29
N LEU A 130 4.78 -1.79 -29.90
CA LEU A 130 4.99 -0.97 -28.69
C LEU A 130 4.29 0.39 -28.80
N LYS A 131 4.39 1.06 -29.95
CA LYS A 131 3.68 2.31 -30.24
C LYS A 131 2.17 2.13 -30.13
N GLN A 132 1.60 1.07 -30.72
CA GLN A 132 0.17 0.80 -30.63
C GLN A 132 -0.27 0.55 -29.18
N ARG A 133 0.54 -0.17 -28.39
CA ARG A 133 0.28 -0.36 -26.95
C ARG A 133 0.27 0.98 -26.18
N LEU A 134 1.22 1.87 -26.47
CA LEU A 134 1.28 3.22 -25.86
C LEU A 134 0.03 4.03 -26.20
N ILE A 135 -0.36 4.08 -27.48
CA ILE A 135 -1.53 4.83 -27.95
C ILE A 135 -2.83 4.24 -27.41
N ALA A 136 -2.92 2.92 -27.22
CA ALA A 136 -4.12 2.27 -26.68
C ALA A 136 -4.30 2.47 -25.16
N SER A 137 -3.31 3.05 -24.47
CA SER A 137 -3.42 3.34 -23.05
C SER A 137 -4.31 4.53 -22.74
N SER A 138 -4.59 4.73 -21.45
CA SER A 138 -5.25 5.91 -20.92
C SER A 138 -4.60 7.24 -21.29
N GLY A 139 -3.32 7.24 -21.72
CA GLY A 139 -2.61 8.43 -22.19
C GLY A 139 -2.75 8.74 -23.68
N GLY A 140 -3.32 7.84 -24.47
CA GLY A 140 -3.44 8.03 -25.91
C GLY A 140 -2.09 8.33 -26.57
N ILE A 141 -2.11 9.26 -27.53
CA ILE A 141 -0.88 9.72 -28.21
C ILE A 141 0.10 10.39 -27.22
N ALA A 142 -0.38 11.03 -26.16
CA ALA A 142 0.47 11.69 -25.17
C ALA A 142 1.34 10.70 -24.38
N ALA A 143 0.98 9.41 -24.35
CA ALA A 143 1.79 8.35 -23.75
C ALA A 143 3.12 8.12 -24.46
N LEU A 144 3.28 8.53 -25.72
CA LEU A 144 4.55 8.39 -26.46
C LEU A 144 5.62 9.35 -25.94
N ASN A 145 5.23 10.61 -25.69
CA ASN A 145 6.17 11.67 -25.35
C ASN A 145 6.70 11.44 -23.94
N GLY A 146 8.02 11.26 -23.80
CA GLY A 146 8.66 11.13 -22.49
C GLY A 146 8.49 9.76 -21.81
N ALA A 147 8.03 8.74 -22.54
CA ALA A 147 7.75 7.41 -21.97
C ALA A 147 9.00 6.78 -21.33
N ALA A 148 10.17 6.97 -21.93
CA ALA A 148 11.44 6.47 -21.40
C ALA A 148 11.77 7.07 -20.02
N GLN A 149 11.42 8.35 -19.79
CA GLN A 149 11.69 9.04 -18.52
C GLN A 149 10.69 8.64 -17.43
N ARG A 150 9.53 8.08 -17.79
CA ARG A 150 8.47 7.65 -16.88
C ARG A 150 8.57 6.20 -16.42
N VAL A 151 9.58 5.45 -16.86
CA VAL A 151 9.73 4.04 -16.48
C VAL A 151 10.01 3.89 -14.98
N ARG A 152 9.08 3.24 -14.29
CA ARG A 152 9.11 2.97 -12.85
C ARG A 152 9.00 1.48 -12.58
N SER A 153 9.46 1.06 -11.39
CA SER A 153 9.24 -0.27 -10.85
C SER A 153 8.34 -0.22 -9.61
N GLN A 154 7.43 -1.18 -9.49
CA GLN A 154 6.55 -1.35 -8.33
C GLN A 154 6.53 -2.83 -7.91
N ARG A 155 6.89 -3.09 -6.65
CA ARG A 155 6.81 -4.44 -6.08
C ARG A 155 5.36 -4.81 -5.81
N GLY A 156 5.02 -6.08 -6.02
CA GLY A 156 3.81 -6.67 -5.49
C GLY A 156 3.81 -6.67 -3.96
N LEU A 157 2.62 -6.46 -3.38
CA LEU A 157 2.39 -6.36 -1.94
C LEU A 157 1.37 -7.39 -1.45
N ARG A 158 0.97 -8.36 -2.27
CA ARG A 158 -0.13 -9.31 -1.99
C ARG A 158 -0.07 -9.90 -0.58
N GLU A 159 1.06 -10.49 -0.20
CA GLU A 159 1.22 -11.16 1.09
C GLU A 159 1.21 -10.16 2.26
N ARG A 160 1.82 -8.99 2.05
CA ARG A 160 1.83 -7.92 3.07
C ARG A 160 0.42 -7.33 3.27
N PHE A 161 -0.33 -7.16 2.19
CA PHE A 161 -1.70 -6.66 2.24
C PHE A 161 -2.63 -7.68 2.90
N GLN A 162 -2.51 -8.97 2.53
CA GLN A 162 -3.23 -10.06 3.18
C GLN A 162 -2.98 -10.04 4.70
N ARG A 163 -1.71 -9.96 5.12
CA ARG A 163 -1.37 -9.85 6.54
C ARG A 163 -1.96 -8.59 7.19
N GLY A 164 -2.00 -7.48 6.46
CA GLY A 164 -2.68 -6.26 6.89
C GLY A 164 -4.17 -6.46 7.15
N VAL A 165 -4.89 -7.19 6.28
CA VAL A 165 -6.32 -7.54 6.48
C VAL A 165 -6.53 -8.43 7.70
N GLU A 166 -5.60 -9.35 7.96
CA GLU A 166 -5.66 -10.18 9.15
C GLU A 166 -5.49 -9.35 10.43
N ILE A 167 -4.50 -8.44 10.45
CA ILE A 167 -4.25 -7.54 11.58
C ILE A 167 -5.39 -6.53 11.75
N SER A 168 -5.95 -6.01 10.66
CA SER A 168 -7.01 -4.99 10.73
C SER A 168 -8.24 -5.48 11.48
N GLY A 169 -8.58 -6.78 11.40
CA GLY A 169 -9.69 -7.39 12.14
C GLY A 169 -9.68 -7.09 13.65
N ARG A 170 -8.49 -6.94 14.24
CA ARG A 170 -8.33 -6.58 15.65
C ARG A 170 -8.76 -5.14 15.97
N TYR A 171 -8.48 -4.18 15.09
CA TYR A 171 -8.61 -2.75 15.41
C TYR A 171 -9.76 -2.06 14.67
N GLU A 172 -10.19 -2.61 13.54
CA GLU A 172 -11.17 -2.01 12.64
C GLU A 172 -12.49 -1.64 13.34
N PRO A 173 -13.09 -2.46 14.23
CA PRO A 173 -14.30 -2.05 14.95
C PRO A 173 -14.15 -0.77 15.77
N ALA A 174 -13.04 -0.63 16.51
CA ALA A 174 -12.76 0.56 17.31
C ALA A 174 -12.45 1.79 16.44
N ILE A 175 -11.70 1.60 15.35
CA ILE A 175 -11.39 2.65 14.38
C ILE A 175 -12.67 3.17 13.73
N ARG A 176 -13.53 2.27 13.24
CA ARG A 176 -14.83 2.63 12.65
C ARG A 176 -15.73 3.35 13.64
N ALA A 177 -15.77 2.90 14.89
CA ALA A 177 -16.50 3.61 15.96
C ALA A 177 -15.97 5.03 16.17
N ALA A 178 -14.65 5.25 16.13
CA ALA A 178 -14.05 6.58 16.26
C ALA A 178 -14.47 7.52 15.11
N PHE A 179 -14.47 7.05 13.85
CA PHE A 179 -14.96 7.84 12.72
C PHE A 179 -16.47 8.12 12.82
N ARG A 180 -17.27 7.10 13.15
CA ARG A 180 -18.73 7.23 13.35
C ARG A 180 -19.06 8.28 14.41
N ALA A 181 -18.36 8.27 15.54
CA ALA A 181 -18.55 9.23 16.64
C ALA A 181 -18.26 10.69 16.25
N LYS A 182 -17.54 10.92 15.15
CA LYS A 182 -17.26 12.25 14.58
C LYS A 182 -18.10 12.56 13.34
N GLY A 183 -19.07 11.71 13.00
CA GLY A 183 -19.88 11.86 11.78
C GLY A 183 -19.07 11.70 10.50
N LEU A 184 -17.94 11.01 10.56
CA LEU A 184 -17.06 10.79 9.42
C LEU A 184 -17.31 9.40 8.80
N PRO A 185 -17.02 9.20 7.50
CA PRO A 185 -17.20 7.90 6.85
C PRO A 185 -16.33 6.82 7.49
N GLU A 186 -16.94 5.68 7.82
CA GLU A 186 -16.24 4.56 8.45
C GLU A 186 -15.21 3.89 7.54
N ASP A 187 -15.39 3.97 6.23
CA ASP A 187 -14.46 3.38 5.25
C ASP A 187 -13.09 4.07 5.25
N LEU A 188 -12.95 5.22 5.91
CA LEU A 188 -11.64 5.80 6.23
C LEU A 188 -10.78 4.85 7.10
N ALA A 189 -11.39 3.87 7.76
CA ALA A 189 -10.69 2.78 8.45
C ALA A 189 -9.82 1.91 7.53
N TYR A 190 -10.00 1.97 6.20
CA TYR A 190 -9.13 1.29 5.25
C TYR A 190 -7.83 2.04 4.93
N LEU A 191 -7.73 3.32 5.28
CA LEU A 191 -6.55 4.14 4.99
C LEU A 191 -5.23 3.56 5.54
N PRO A 192 -5.18 2.91 6.73
CA PRO A 192 -3.94 2.29 7.21
C PRO A 192 -3.40 1.14 6.34
N HIS A 193 -4.22 0.56 5.44
CA HIS A 193 -3.70 -0.39 4.44
C HIS A 193 -2.77 0.27 3.43
N VAL A 194 -3.08 1.51 3.05
CA VAL A 194 -2.27 2.33 2.14
C VAL A 194 -0.99 2.78 2.83
N GLU A 195 -1.12 3.31 4.06
CA GLU A 195 -0.01 3.90 4.80
C GLU A 195 1.04 2.88 5.26
N SER A 196 0.61 1.79 5.90
CA SER A 196 1.54 0.83 6.50
C SER A 196 1.27 -0.62 6.17
N SER A 197 0.22 -0.91 5.38
CA SER A 197 -0.38 -2.23 5.29
C SER A 197 -0.81 -2.77 6.66
N PHE A 198 -1.36 -1.89 7.51
CA PHE A 198 -1.81 -2.19 8.89
C PHE A 198 -0.72 -2.72 9.84
N GLN A 199 0.56 -2.56 9.51
CA GLN A 199 1.67 -2.97 10.37
C GLN A 199 1.78 -2.05 11.58
N THR A 200 1.56 -2.57 12.78
CA THR A 200 1.44 -1.80 14.03
C THR A 200 2.76 -1.18 14.50
N ASN A 201 3.89 -1.83 14.19
CA ASN A 201 5.23 -1.36 14.50
C ASN A 201 5.89 -0.59 13.34
N ALA A 202 5.12 -0.19 12.32
CA ALA A 202 5.68 0.47 11.14
C ALA A 202 6.42 1.76 11.49
N ARG A 203 7.65 1.88 10.98
CA ARG A 203 8.44 3.11 11.04
C ARG A 203 9.03 3.39 9.66
N SER A 204 8.86 4.60 9.16
CA SER A 204 9.48 5.03 7.91
C SER A 204 10.90 5.58 8.15
N THR A 205 11.72 5.56 7.10
CA THR A 205 13.07 6.15 7.14
C THR A 205 13.08 7.66 7.41
N VAL A 206 11.95 8.34 7.14
CA VAL A 206 11.79 9.79 7.36
C VAL A 206 11.05 10.10 8.67
N GLY A 207 10.71 9.09 9.49
CA GLY A 207 10.24 9.28 10.86
C GLY A 207 8.72 9.22 11.07
N ALA A 208 7.95 8.75 10.08
CA ALA A 208 6.55 8.38 10.26
C ALA A 208 6.43 7.10 11.10
N ALA A 209 5.37 6.97 11.92
CA ALA A 209 5.21 5.84 12.84
C ALA A 209 3.77 5.30 12.92
N GLY A 210 3.65 4.00 13.20
CA GLY A 210 2.41 3.27 13.42
C GLY A 210 1.56 3.05 12.17
N ILE A 211 0.35 2.54 12.36
CA ILE A 211 -0.52 2.16 11.23
C ILE A 211 -0.96 3.35 10.38
N TRP A 212 -1.03 4.53 10.99
CA TRP A 212 -1.46 5.78 10.37
C TRP A 212 -0.31 6.61 9.78
N GLN A 213 0.95 6.16 9.98
CA GLN A 213 2.16 6.83 9.50
C GLN A 213 2.22 8.34 9.80
N PHE A 214 1.79 8.76 10.99
CA PHE A 214 1.93 10.16 11.39
C PHE A 214 3.40 10.56 11.52
N MET A 215 3.76 11.68 10.90
CA MET A 215 5.03 12.36 11.17
C MET A 215 5.06 12.86 12.63
N ARG A 216 6.24 12.93 13.24
CA ARG A 216 6.37 13.33 14.65
C ARG A 216 5.75 14.70 14.93
N SER A 217 6.06 15.70 14.10
CA SER A 217 5.55 17.07 14.24
C SER A 217 4.04 17.15 14.09
N THR A 218 3.47 16.44 13.12
CA THR A 218 2.01 16.38 12.90
C THR A 218 1.32 15.63 14.02
N GLY A 219 1.84 14.47 14.42
CA GLY A 219 1.27 13.64 15.49
C GLY A 219 1.21 14.39 16.82
N ALA A 220 2.26 15.14 17.16
CA ALA A 220 2.32 15.93 18.39
C ALA A 220 1.22 17.02 18.51
N GLN A 221 0.53 17.36 17.42
CA GLN A 221 -0.63 18.28 17.45
C GLN A 221 -1.91 17.60 17.96
N TYR A 222 -1.98 16.27 17.93
CA TYR A 222 -3.20 15.51 18.19
C TYR A 222 -3.04 14.42 19.25
N MET A 223 -1.80 14.03 19.56
CA MET A 223 -1.48 12.92 20.47
C MET A 223 -0.10 13.13 21.13
N THR A 224 0.15 12.36 22.19
CA THR A 224 1.40 12.39 22.95
C THR A 224 2.53 11.73 22.17
N VAL A 225 3.60 12.50 21.90
CA VAL A 225 4.81 12.00 21.26
C VAL A 225 6.05 12.52 21.97
N ASN A 226 6.63 11.71 22.85
CA ASN A 226 7.83 12.04 23.64
C ASN A 226 8.77 10.82 23.78
N SER A 227 9.77 10.90 24.66
CA SER A 227 10.78 9.85 24.86
C SER A 227 10.27 8.64 25.66
N LEU A 228 9.07 8.72 26.25
CA LEU A 228 8.46 7.67 27.05
C LEU A 228 7.27 7.03 26.33
N ILE A 229 6.47 7.85 25.64
CA ILE A 229 5.23 7.46 24.98
C ILE A 229 5.24 8.02 23.55
N ASP A 230 4.96 7.14 22.59
CA ASP A 230 4.71 7.48 21.19
C ASP A 230 3.33 6.95 20.77
N GLU A 231 2.27 7.74 21.02
CA GLU A 231 0.88 7.34 20.74
C GLU A 231 0.59 7.13 19.25
N ARG A 232 1.53 7.49 18.36
CA ARG A 232 1.43 7.13 16.93
C ARG A 232 1.45 5.62 16.73
N LEU A 233 2.08 4.86 17.62
CA LEU A 233 2.14 3.40 17.59
C LEU A 233 0.86 2.73 18.11
N ASP A 234 -0.03 3.49 18.76
CA ASP A 234 -1.30 2.99 19.25
C ASP A 234 -2.37 3.11 18.17
N PRO A 235 -2.89 1.99 17.62
CA PRO A 235 -3.86 2.03 16.53
C PRO A 235 -5.14 2.81 16.83
N VAL A 236 -5.60 2.78 18.09
CA VAL A 236 -6.89 3.35 18.50
C VAL A 236 -6.74 4.83 18.85
N ILE A 237 -5.69 5.20 19.61
CA ILE A 237 -5.41 6.61 19.92
C ILE A 237 -5.06 7.38 18.64
N ALA A 238 -4.20 6.81 17.79
CA ALA A 238 -3.83 7.43 16.52
C ALA A 238 -5.02 7.53 15.54
N ALA A 239 -6.04 6.64 15.63
CA ALA A 239 -7.27 6.81 14.88
C ALA A 239 -8.03 8.07 15.31
N GLY A 240 -8.04 8.39 16.62
CA GLY A 240 -8.57 9.66 17.13
C GLY A 240 -7.89 10.87 16.48
N ALA A 241 -6.57 10.85 16.31
CA ALA A 241 -5.84 11.89 15.58
C ALA A 241 -6.19 11.92 14.08
N ALA A 242 -6.33 10.76 13.44
CA ALA A 242 -6.75 10.64 12.05
C ALA A 242 -8.16 11.24 11.83
N THR A 243 -9.11 11.03 12.76
CA THR A 243 -10.43 11.67 12.68
C THR A 243 -10.34 13.19 12.69
N GLN A 244 -9.47 13.77 13.53
CA GLN A 244 -9.27 15.21 13.61
C GLN A 244 -8.64 15.76 12.33
N TYR A 245 -7.59 15.11 11.83
CA TYR A 245 -6.94 15.50 10.57
C TYR A 245 -7.91 15.44 9.39
N LEU A 246 -8.56 14.29 9.18
CA LEU A 246 -9.44 14.06 8.03
C LEU A 246 -10.70 14.91 8.10
N GLY A 247 -11.26 15.14 9.30
CA GLY A 247 -12.35 16.08 9.51
C GLY A 247 -11.97 17.51 9.12
N ASN A 248 -10.79 17.99 9.52
CA ASN A 248 -10.26 19.31 9.12
C ASN A 248 -9.97 19.39 7.61
N ALA A 249 -9.40 18.33 7.02
CA ALA A 249 -9.17 18.25 5.59
C ALA A 249 -10.49 18.34 4.81
N TYR A 250 -11.51 17.61 5.22
CA TYR A 250 -12.83 17.67 4.61
C TYR A 250 -13.49 19.04 4.81
N ALA A 251 -13.41 19.64 6.00
CA ALA A 251 -13.95 20.98 6.24
C ALA A 251 -13.34 22.04 5.31
N LYS A 252 -12.06 21.91 4.96
CA LYS A 252 -11.33 22.88 4.10
C LYS A 252 -11.47 22.62 2.60
N LEU A 253 -11.64 21.36 2.21
CA LEU A 253 -11.64 20.93 0.81
C LEU A 253 -13.05 20.56 0.31
N GLY A 254 -13.98 20.21 1.18
CA GLY A 254 -15.37 19.89 0.85
C GLY A 254 -15.58 18.64 0.01
N TYR A 255 -14.51 17.88 -0.30
CA TYR A 255 -14.58 16.72 -1.18
C TYR A 255 -13.60 15.63 -0.73
N TRP A 256 -14.12 14.43 -0.47
CA TRP A 256 -13.37 13.32 0.12
C TRP A 256 -12.15 12.87 -0.69
N PRO A 257 -12.21 12.77 -2.02
CA PRO A 257 -11.02 12.45 -2.82
C PRO A 257 -9.87 13.44 -2.58
N LEU A 258 -10.16 14.74 -2.41
CA LEU A 258 -9.13 15.72 -2.10
C LEU A 258 -8.67 15.62 -0.66
N ALA A 259 -9.60 15.42 0.28
CA ALA A 259 -9.29 15.27 1.70
C ALA A 259 -8.37 14.06 1.95
N LEU A 260 -8.65 12.91 1.30
CA LEU A 260 -7.79 11.73 1.33
C LEU A 260 -6.43 12.01 0.72
N THR A 261 -6.36 12.54 -0.51
CA THR A 261 -5.07 12.87 -1.14
C THR A 261 -4.25 13.87 -0.31
N SER A 262 -4.93 14.75 0.44
CA SER A 262 -4.26 15.70 1.34
C SER A 262 -3.54 15.02 2.49
N TYR A 263 -3.93 13.82 2.90
CA TYR A 263 -3.23 13.07 3.96
C TYR A 263 -1.75 12.85 3.57
N ASN A 264 -1.48 12.55 2.30
CA ASN A 264 -0.13 12.46 1.74
C ASN A 264 0.44 13.82 1.30
N HIS A 265 -0.35 14.64 0.61
CA HIS A 265 0.14 15.85 -0.07
C HIS A 265 0.06 17.14 0.76
N GLY A 266 -0.63 17.11 1.88
CA GLY A 266 -1.00 18.26 2.70
C GLY A 266 -2.24 19.01 2.21
N ILE A 267 -3.05 19.52 3.15
CA ILE A 267 -4.29 20.27 2.87
C ILE A 267 -4.01 21.51 2.02
N GLY A 268 -2.97 22.28 2.32
CA GLY A 268 -2.62 23.48 1.55
C GLY A 268 -2.17 23.15 0.12
N GLY A 269 -1.49 22.02 -0.08
CA GLY A 269 -1.13 21.52 -1.41
C GLY A 269 -2.35 21.18 -2.24
N MET A 270 -3.28 20.41 -1.64
CA MET A 270 -4.54 20.08 -2.30
C MET A 270 -5.45 21.27 -2.51
N LYS A 271 -5.40 22.30 -1.65
CA LYS A 271 -6.16 23.54 -1.88
C LYS A 271 -5.69 24.28 -3.13
N ARG A 272 -4.39 24.29 -3.42
CA ARG A 272 -3.83 24.86 -4.65
C ARG A 272 -4.20 24.06 -5.89
N ALA A 273 -4.19 22.73 -5.80
CA ALA A 273 -4.69 21.88 -6.88
C ALA A 273 -6.18 22.14 -7.14
N GLN A 274 -6.97 22.20 -6.07
CA GLN A 274 -8.41 22.48 -6.12
C GLN A 274 -8.71 23.84 -6.74
N SER A 275 -7.92 24.89 -6.47
CA SER A 275 -8.15 26.20 -7.08
C SER A 275 -7.94 26.21 -8.60
N GLN A 276 -7.22 25.24 -9.16
CA GLN A 276 -6.97 25.14 -10.61
C GLN A 276 -7.94 24.20 -11.32
N PHE A 277 -8.31 23.09 -10.68
CA PHE A 277 -9.08 22.01 -11.31
C PHE A 277 -10.43 21.72 -10.63
N GLY A 278 -10.80 22.50 -9.61
CA GLY A 278 -11.99 22.26 -8.81
C GLY A 278 -11.92 20.92 -8.08
N ASN A 279 -13.06 20.23 -8.01
CA ASN A 279 -13.18 18.91 -7.38
C ASN A 279 -12.87 17.75 -8.32
N ASP A 280 -12.35 18.01 -9.53
CA ASP A 280 -12.02 16.97 -10.49
C ASP A 280 -10.69 16.29 -10.13
N ILE A 281 -10.77 15.29 -9.26
CA ILE A 281 -9.58 14.53 -8.83
C ILE A 281 -8.89 13.80 -10.00
N ALA A 282 -9.62 13.40 -11.05
CA ALA A 282 -9.00 12.75 -12.20
C ALA A 282 -8.13 13.74 -12.97
N ARG A 283 -8.65 14.94 -13.25
CA ARG A 283 -7.87 16.02 -13.87
C ARG A 283 -6.72 16.49 -13.00
N ILE A 284 -6.89 16.60 -11.68
CA ILE A 284 -5.77 16.90 -10.77
C ILE A 284 -4.64 15.87 -10.93
N VAL A 285 -4.98 14.57 -10.92
CA VAL A 285 -3.98 13.50 -11.06
C VAL A 285 -3.26 13.55 -12.42
N GLN A 286 -3.99 13.88 -13.49
CA GLN A 286 -3.47 13.90 -14.86
C GLN A 286 -2.69 15.18 -15.19
N GLU A 287 -3.22 16.35 -14.83
CA GLU A 287 -2.80 17.66 -15.35
C GLU A 287 -2.06 18.53 -14.32
N TYR A 288 -2.32 18.39 -13.01
CA TYR A 288 -1.69 19.29 -12.03
C TYR A 288 -0.19 19.00 -11.92
N ASP A 289 0.66 20.01 -12.10
CA ASP A 289 2.12 19.88 -12.05
C ASP A 289 2.76 20.65 -10.88
N GLY A 290 2.23 20.43 -9.68
CA GLY A 290 2.84 20.98 -8.46
C GLY A 290 4.19 20.32 -8.16
N ARG A 291 5.20 21.10 -7.76
CA ARG A 291 6.57 20.63 -7.42
C ARG A 291 6.62 19.39 -6.52
N ALA A 292 5.70 19.29 -5.55
CA ALA A 292 5.63 18.18 -4.59
C ALA A 292 4.52 17.15 -4.91
N PHE A 293 3.79 17.32 -6.02
CA PHE A 293 2.69 16.44 -6.43
C PHE A 293 3.22 15.32 -7.34
N GLY A 294 4.06 14.48 -6.74
CA GLY A 294 4.71 13.36 -7.40
C GLY A 294 3.85 12.10 -7.47
N PHE A 295 4.47 10.97 -7.82
CA PHE A 295 3.81 9.67 -8.00
C PHE A 295 2.94 9.24 -6.80
N ALA A 296 3.44 9.38 -5.57
CA ALA A 296 2.69 9.01 -4.37
C ALA A 296 1.41 9.84 -4.22
N SER A 297 1.52 11.17 -4.27
CA SER A 297 0.36 12.06 -4.15
C SER A 297 -0.66 11.86 -5.27
N ARG A 298 -0.21 11.60 -6.50
CA ARG A 298 -1.10 11.29 -7.64
C ARG A 298 -1.88 10.00 -7.46
N ASN A 299 -1.31 9.02 -6.78
CA ASN A 299 -1.90 7.70 -6.66
C ASN A 299 -2.64 7.46 -5.36
N PHE A 300 -2.46 8.32 -4.36
CA PHE A 300 -2.97 8.09 -3.00
C PHE A 300 -4.48 7.78 -2.94
N TYR A 301 -5.30 8.51 -3.69
CA TYR A 301 -6.74 8.23 -3.75
C TYR A 301 -7.05 6.91 -4.46
N ALA A 302 -6.33 6.59 -5.53
CA ALA A 302 -6.50 5.32 -6.24
C ALA A 302 -6.03 4.12 -5.40
N GLU A 303 -4.95 4.27 -4.64
CA GLU A 303 -4.46 3.34 -3.64
C GLU A 303 -5.53 3.08 -2.57
N PHE A 304 -6.16 4.13 -2.05
CA PHE A 304 -7.27 4.00 -1.09
C PHE A 304 -8.45 3.22 -1.67
N LEU A 305 -8.91 3.56 -2.87
CA LEU A 305 -10.02 2.84 -3.53
C LEU A 305 -9.69 1.36 -3.77
N ALA A 306 -8.46 1.07 -4.21
CA ALA A 306 -8.00 -0.30 -4.39
C ALA A 306 -7.91 -1.05 -3.06
N ALA A 307 -7.36 -0.45 -2.02
CA ALA A 307 -7.25 -1.03 -0.69
C ALA A 307 -8.63 -1.33 -0.10
N ARG A 308 -9.56 -0.36 -0.15
CA ARG A 308 -10.96 -0.53 0.24
C ARG A 308 -11.58 -1.73 -0.46
N HIS A 309 -11.50 -1.78 -1.79
CA HIS A 309 -12.09 -2.87 -2.57
C HIS A 309 -11.47 -4.25 -2.26
N VAL A 310 -10.15 -4.35 -2.14
CA VAL A 310 -9.47 -5.62 -1.85
C VAL A 310 -9.78 -6.08 -0.42
N ALA A 311 -9.84 -5.17 0.55
CA ALA A 311 -10.15 -5.51 1.93
C ALA A 311 -11.62 -5.89 2.14
N THR A 312 -12.58 -5.22 1.47
CA THR A 312 -14.00 -5.60 1.50
C THR A 312 -14.24 -6.98 0.87
N HIS A 313 -13.48 -7.31 -0.18
CA HIS A 313 -13.59 -8.58 -0.90
C HIS A 313 -12.43 -9.54 -0.60
N ALA A 314 -11.84 -9.47 0.59
CA ALA A 314 -10.61 -10.19 0.91
C ALA A 314 -10.72 -11.70 0.67
N GLU A 315 -11.87 -12.31 1.03
CA GLU A 315 -12.12 -13.74 0.81
C GLU A 315 -12.06 -14.13 -0.67
N ARG A 316 -12.40 -13.22 -1.60
CA ARG A 316 -12.27 -13.47 -3.04
C ARG A 316 -10.80 -13.54 -3.47
N TYR A 317 -9.95 -12.69 -2.90
CA TYR A 317 -8.55 -12.52 -3.30
C TYR A 317 -7.56 -13.45 -2.58
N PHE A 318 -7.89 -13.86 -1.36
CA PHE A 318 -6.99 -14.59 -0.46
C PHE A 318 -7.59 -15.93 0.04
N ARG A 319 -8.45 -16.56 -0.78
CA ARG A 319 -9.18 -17.80 -0.47
C ARG A 319 -8.35 -18.82 0.31
N GLY A 320 -8.89 -19.26 1.45
CA GLY A 320 -8.31 -20.33 2.28
C GLY A 320 -7.06 -19.95 3.07
N ALA A 321 -6.62 -18.70 3.03
CA ALA A 321 -5.39 -18.25 3.69
C ALA A 321 -5.60 -17.09 4.67
N LEU A 322 -6.83 -16.59 4.87
CA LEU A 322 -7.12 -15.47 5.76
C LEU A 322 -7.39 -15.93 7.19
N HIS A 323 -6.57 -15.44 8.11
CA HIS A 323 -6.75 -15.65 9.55
C HIS A 323 -6.92 -14.30 10.25
N ARG A 324 -8.15 -13.77 10.24
CA ARG A 324 -8.44 -12.46 10.88
C ARG A 324 -8.24 -12.53 12.39
N GLN A 325 -7.54 -11.54 12.93
CA GLN A 325 -7.39 -11.40 14.36
C GLN A 325 -8.73 -10.98 14.98
N PRO A 326 -9.07 -11.50 16.18
CA PRO A 326 -10.30 -11.13 16.85
C PRO A 326 -10.27 -9.65 17.27
N PRO A 327 -11.43 -8.98 17.32
CA PRO A 327 -11.55 -7.61 17.80
C PRO A 327 -10.87 -7.39 19.16
N LEU A 328 -10.28 -6.22 19.31
CA LEU A 328 -9.59 -5.81 20.53
C LEU A 328 -10.55 -5.85 21.73
N SER A 329 -10.25 -6.71 22.70
CA SER A 329 -11.02 -6.87 23.93
C SER A 329 -10.28 -6.22 25.10
N VAL A 330 -10.27 -4.89 25.10
CA VAL A 330 -9.62 -4.08 26.12
C VAL A 330 -10.54 -2.97 26.64
N ARG A 331 -10.25 -2.49 27.85
CA ARG A 331 -10.81 -1.27 28.43
C ARG A 331 -9.71 -0.24 28.68
N PRO A 332 -9.99 1.06 28.45
CA PRO A 332 -9.04 2.11 28.80
C PRO A 332 -9.11 2.44 30.29
N VAL A 333 -7.95 2.61 30.94
CA VAL A 333 -7.81 3.20 32.26
C VAL A 333 -6.94 4.43 32.17
N ARG A 334 -7.43 5.58 32.66
CA ARG A 334 -6.66 6.82 32.71
C ARG A 334 -5.90 6.89 34.04
N LEU A 335 -4.58 6.96 33.99
CA LEU A 335 -3.79 7.09 35.22
C LEU A 335 -3.97 8.48 35.84
N THR A 336 -4.15 8.53 37.16
CA THR A 336 -4.25 9.79 37.93
C THR A 336 -2.90 10.22 38.52
N SER A 337 -1.99 9.27 38.72
CA SER A 337 -0.63 9.49 39.22
C SER A 337 0.39 8.79 38.33
N ARG A 338 1.67 9.03 38.58
CA ARG A 338 2.75 8.27 37.92
C ARG A 338 2.75 6.86 38.50
N THR A 339 2.72 5.83 37.65
CA THR A 339 2.55 4.44 38.08
C THR A 339 3.58 3.55 37.39
N PHE A 340 4.33 2.76 38.14
CA PHE A 340 5.22 1.76 37.54
C PHE A 340 4.43 0.58 36.96
N MET A 341 5.01 -0.08 35.95
CA MET A 341 4.40 -1.27 35.37
C MET A 341 4.19 -2.37 36.42
N SER A 342 5.10 -2.52 37.39
CA SER A 342 4.97 -3.47 38.50
C SER A 342 3.69 -3.24 39.31
N GLU A 343 3.36 -1.99 39.61
CA GLU A 343 2.13 -1.64 40.31
C GLU A 343 0.88 -2.03 39.50
N LEU A 344 0.89 -1.80 38.18
CA LEU A 344 -0.19 -2.23 37.29
C LEU A 344 -0.34 -3.76 37.26
N THR A 345 0.78 -4.47 37.19
CA THR A 345 0.76 -5.94 37.20
C THR A 345 0.21 -6.50 38.51
N GLN A 346 0.57 -5.91 39.64
CA GLN A 346 0.09 -6.32 40.96
C GLN A 346 -1.38 -5.96 41.17
N ARG A 347 -1.79 -4.76 40.75
CA ARG A 347 -3.17 -4.29 40.93
C ARG A 347 -4.16 -5.08 40.08
N TYR A 348 -3.88 -5.21 38.78
CA TYR A 348 -4.83 -5.79 37.83
C TYR A 348 -4.59 -7.28 37.56
N GLN A 349 -3.58 -7.88 38.20
CA GLN A 349 -3.21 -9.30 38.01
C GLN A 349 -2.93 -9.63 36.54
N VAL A 350 -2.33 -8.69 35.80
CA VAL A 350 -1.96 -8.85 34.39
C VAL A 350 -0.45 -8.96 34.26
N PRO A 351 0.10 -9.97 33.57
CA PRO A 351 1.53 -10.06 33.33
C PRO A 351 2.08 -8.85 32.55
N ALA A 352 3.33 -8.45 32.85
CA ALA A 352 3.98 -7.32 32.18
C ALA A 352 4.03 -7.48 30.65
N SER A 353 4.26 -8.71 30.14
CA SER A 353 4.25 -9.00 28.70
C SER A 353 2.90 -8.68 28.06
N VAL A 354 1.80 -9.04 28.72
CA VAL A 354 0.44 -8.75 28.25
C VAL A 354 0.17 -7.25 28.23
N LEU A 355 0.60 -6.52 29.26
CA LEU A 355 0.48 -5.05 29.27
C LEU A 355 1.28 -4.42 28.11
N ILE A 356 2.51 -4.88 27.87
CA ILE A 356 3.35 -4.39 26.77
C ILE A 356 2.71 -4.65 25.41
N ASP A 357 2.08 -5.80 25.21
CA ASP A 357 1.42 -6.17 23.94
C ASP A 357 0.18 -5.32 23.65
N TYR A 358 -0.57 -4.93 24.69
CA TYR A 358 -1.74 -4.06 24.54
C TYR A 358 -1.40 -2.57 24.48
N ASN A 359 -0.29 -2.15 25.09
CA ASN A 359 0.11 -0.74 25.21
C ASN A 359 1.25 -0.39 24.25
N LEU A 360 0.96 -0.48 22.95
CA LEU A 360 1.95 -0.31 21.88
C LEU A 360 2.64 1.07 21.87
N ALA A 361 2.01 2.09 22.47
CA ALA A 361 2.60 3.43 22.62
C ALA A 361 3.79 3.49 23.60
N TRP A 362 3.92 2.53 24.50
CA TRP A 362 5.00 2.54 25.49
C TRP A 362 6.36 2.26 24.83
N LEU A 363 7.33 3.13 25.12
CA LEU A 363 8.71 2.99 24.67
C LEU A 363 9.58 2.29 25.73
N ASP A 364 10.80 1.93 25.33
CA ASP A 364 11.71 1.08 26.13
C ASP A 364 11.86 1.48 27.59
N PRO A 365 11.96 2.76 27.99
CA PRO A 365 12.06 3.10 29.41
C PRO A 365 10.87 2.60 30.24
N ILE A 366 9.65 2.63 29.69
CA ILE A 366 8.44 2.09 30.34
C ILE A 366 8.40 0.57 30.20
N ARG A 367 8.63 0.03 28.98
CA ARG A 367 8.56 -1.41 28.70
C ARG A 367 9.55 -2.24 29.54
N THR A 368 10.69 -1.64 29.90
CA THR A 368 11.72 -2.27 30.76
C THR A 368 11.52 -1.99 32.25
N GLY A 369 10.46 -1.27 32.64
CA GLY A 369 10.18 -0.90 34.03
C GLY A 369 11.15 0.12 34.62
N ARG A 370 12.05 0.71 33.83
CA ARG A 370 13.06 1.69 34.30
C ARG A 370 12.44 3.03 34.70
N THR A 371 11.24 3.34 34.22
CA THR A 371 10.52 4.56 34.59
C THR A 371 9.02 4.34 34.70
N ALA A 372 8.39 5.14 35.54
CA ALA A 372 6.95 5.13 35.71
C ALA A 372 6.23 5.69 34.48
N ILE A 373 5.05 5.15 34.20
CA ILE A 373 4.13 5.68 33.19
C ILE A 373 3.64 7.04 33.71
N PRO A 374 3.69 8.11 32.90
CA PRO A 374 3.20 9.44 33.30
C PRO A 374 1.73 9.45 33.72
N ALA A 375 1.40 10.31 34.69
CA ALA A 375 0.01 10.62 35.01
C ALA A 375 -0.71 11.16 33.77
N GLY A 376 -2.00 10.84 33.65
CA GLY A 376 -2.79 11.15 32.47
C GLY A 376 -2.45 10.28 31.26
N SER A 377 -1.70 9.18 31.39
CA SER A 377 -1.59 8.21 30.29
C SER A 377 -2.81 7.30 30.25
N THR A 378 -3.23 6.88 29.05
CA THR A 378 -4.20 5.80 28.89
C THR A 378 -3.46 4.46 28.93
N VAL A 379 -3.98 3.52 29.72
CA VAL A 379 -3.54 2.14 29.80
C VAL A 379 -4.65 1.25 29.28
N TRP A 380 -4.35 0.43 28.27
CA TRP A 380 -5.24 -0.62 27.79
C TRP A 380 -5.06 -1.86 28.65
N LEU A 381 -6.13 -2.26 29.33
CA LEU A 381 -6.22 -3.50 30.11
C LEU A 381 -7.16 -4.49 29.42
N PRO A 382 -6.91 -5.81 29.47
CA PRO A 382 -7.87 -6.80 28.99
C PRO A 382 -9.24 -6.60 29.67
N THR A 383 -10.34 -6.73 28.93
CA THR A 383 -11.69 -6.49 29.49
C THR A 383 -12.02 -7.40 30.69
N ALA A 384 -11.42 -8.58 30.76
CA ALA A 384 -11.64 -9.54 31.85
C ALA A 384 -10.95 -9.18 33.18
N THR A 385 -10.20 -8.07 33.26
CA THR A 385 -9.51 -7.68 34.50
C THR A 385 -10.46 -7.00 35.47
N ALA A 386 -10.54 -7.52 36.71
CA ALA A 386 -11.23 -6.87 37.82
C ALA A 386 -10.60 -5.49 38.16
N ASP A 387 -11.38 -4.62 38.79
CA ASP A 387 -10.99 -3.24 39.13
C ASP A 387 -10.18 -3.11 40.43
#